data_AF-A0A2H5Z090-F1
#
_entry.id   AF-A0A2H5Z090-F1
#
_cell.length_a   1.000
_cell.length_b   1.000
_cell.length_c   1.000
_cell.angle_alpha   90.00
_cell.angle_beta   90.00
_cell.angle_gamma   90.00
#
_symmetry.space_group_name_H-M   'P 1'
#
loop_
_entity.id
_entity.type
_entity.pdbx_description
1 polymer ?
#
loop_
_entity_poly.entity_id
_entity_poly.type
_entity_poly.pdbx_seq_one_letter_code
_entity_poly.pdbx_strand_id
1 'polypeptide(L)'
;MYSSGDQTDAAMAQLFQANLAQIGIRLELQQVERAALLELAYGDTPPEQRPHFMSGGWWPDYNDSWNQIYPNYHSDSVGSKGSNAMFYRNPEVDRLMNQLKDAATEDEIRRLTGQIVKILTWDDPAAIFYAQIKKAAVLQKDIRGFVPNPIYINSYNFWAMWREAM
;
A
#
# COMPACT_ATOMS: atom_id res chain seq x y z
N MET A 1 10.09 -2.71 11.56
CA MET A 1 10.64 -3.83 10.78
C MET A 1 10.55 -3.48 9.30
N TYR A 2 11.57 -3.79 8.50
CA TYR A 2 11.58 -3.53 7.06
C TYR A 2 12.37 -4.59 6.29
N SER A 3 12.14 -4.67 4.98
CA SER A 3 12.77 -5.67 4.11
C SER A 3 14.25 -5.38 3.86
N SER A 4 15.08 -6.41 3.83
CA SER A 4 16.44 -6.35 3.27
C SER A 4 16.39 -6.04 1.76
N GLY A 5 17.46 -5.43 1.26
CA GLY A 5 17.62 -5.13 -0.18
C GLY A 5 16.90 -3.89 -0.71
N ASP A 6 16.02 -3.24 0.07
CA ASP A 6 15.37 -1.99 -0.32
C ASP A 6 16.02 -0.78 0.38
N GLN A 7 16.78 0.00 -0.40
CA GLN A 7 17.48 1.18 0.11
C GLN A 7 16.52 2.31 0.50
N THR A 8 15.34 2.38 -0.10
CA THR A 8 14.32 3.39 0.22
C THR A 8 13.73 3.11 1.59
N ASP A 9 13.31 1.87 1.83
CA ASP A 9 12.78 1.45 3.13
C ASP A 9 13.80 1.65 4.25
N ALA A 10 15.06 1.28 4.01
CA ALA A 10 16.14 1.47 4.98
C ALA A 10 16.36 2.95 5.33
N ALA A 11 16.41 3.83 4.33
CA ALA A 11 16.58 5.27 4.54
C ALA A 11 15.39 5.88 5.28
N MET A 12 14.16 5.50 4.91
CA MET A 12 12.95 5.98 5.59
C MET A 12 12.87 5.52 7.04
N ALA A 13 13.23 4.26 7.32
CA ALA A 13 13.26 3.72 8.67
C ALA A 13 14.29 4.43 9.56
N GLN A 14 15.49 4.71 9.04
CA GLN A 14 16.54 5.47 9.74
C GLN A 14 16.11 6.92 9.99
N LEU A 15 15.50 7.58 9.01
CA LEU A 15 14.98 8.93 9.17
C LEU A 15 13.88 8.97 10.24
N PHE A 16 12.97 8.01 10.23
CA PHE A 16 11.90 7.91 11.23
C PHE A 16 12.47 7.65 12.63
N GLN A 17 13.46 6.77 12.76
CA GLN A 17 14.19 6.54 14.02
C GLN A 17 14.82 7.83 14.54
N ALA A 18 15.52 8.59 13.68
CA ALA A 18 16.15 9.85 14.06
C ALA A 18 15.13 10.91 14.51
N ASN A 19 13.99 11.03 13.80
CA ASN A 19 12.93 11.97 14.17
C ASN A 19 12.27 11.61 15.51
N LEU A 20 12.03 10.32 15.76
CA LEU A 20 11.48 9.86 17.05
C LEU A 20 12.46 10.10 18.21
N ALA A 21 13.77 9.96 17.97
CA ALA A 21 14.78 10.22 18.99
C ALA A 21 14.79 11.70 19.46
N GLN A 22 14.45 12.65 18.58
CA GLN A 22 14.35 14.08 18.94
C GLN A 22 13.26 14.36 19.98
N ILE A 23 12.25 13.49 20.07
CA ILE A 23 11.16 13.59 21.06
C ILE A 23 11.27 12.52 22.16
N GLY A 24 12.45 11.91 22.31
CA GLY A 24 12.72 10.94 23.38
C GLY A 24 12.16 9.54 23.16
N ILE A 25 11.68 9.22 21.95
CA ILE A 25 11.18 7.88 21.61
C ILE A 25 12.30 7.07 20.97
N ARG A 26 12.65 5.93 21.59
CA ARG A 26 13.62 4.98 21.04
C ARG A 26 12.93 3.99 20.10
N LEU A 27 13.20 4.10 18.80
CA LEU A 27 12.79 3.10 17.80
C LEU A 27 13.93 2.10 17.56
N GLU A 28 13.66 0.81 17.71
CA GLU A 28 14.58 -0.26 17.30
C GLU A 28 14.29 -0.68 15.85
N LEU A 29 15.32 -0.69 15.01
CA LEU A 29 15.22 -1.07 13.63
C LEU A 29 15.54 -2.56 13.45
N GLN A 30 14.60 -3.29 12.88
CA GLN A 30 14.75 -4.71 12.55
C GLN A 30 14.68 -4.88 11.03
N GLN A 31 15.79 -5.32 10.44
CA GLN A 31 15.87 -5.68 9.04
C GLN A 31 15.66 -7.19 8.90
N VAL A 32 14.76 -7.59 8.01
CA VAL A 32 14.42 -9.01 7.79
C VAL A 32 14.37 -9.32 6.30
N GLU A 33 14.47 -10.59 5.94
CA GLU A 33 14.25 -11.02 4.56
C GLU A 33 12.81 -10.73 4.11
N ARG A 34 12.65 -10.40 2.82
CA ARG A 34 11.34 -10.03 2.25
C ARG A 34 10.27 -11.11 2.47
N ALA A 35 10.65 -12.38 2.35
CA ALA A 35 9.74 -13.50 2.57
C ALA A 35 9.20 -13.52 4.01
N ALA A 36 10.06 -13.31 5.01
CA ALA A 36 9.64 -13.25 6.41
C ALA A 36 8.73 -12.04 6.69
N LEU A 37 8.99 -10.89 6.07
CA LEU A 37 8.11 -9.72 6.17
C LEU A 37 6.73 -10.01 5.58
N LEU A 38 6.66 -10.68 4.44
CA LEU A 38 5.40 -11.08 3.79
C LEU A 38 4.66 -12.14 4.60
N GLU A 39 5.35 -13.16 5.12
CA GLU A 39 4.76 -14.14 6.03
C GLU A 39 4.15 -13.48 7.26
N LEU A 40 4.80 -12.45 7.79
CA LEU A 40 4.23 -11.68 8.89
C LEU A 40 3.03 -10.84 8.44
N ALA A 41 3.13 -10.13 7.31
CA ALA A 41 2.06 -9.26 6.81
C ALA A 41 0.77 -10.03 6.47
N TYR A 42 0.89 -11.22 5.88
CA TYR A 42 -0.21 -12.06 5.39
C TYR A 42 -0.43 -13.33 6.22
N GLY A 43 0.24 -13.46 7.37
CA GLY A 43 0.10 -14.60 8.27
C GLY A 43 -0.80 -14.32 9.45
N ASP A 44 -1.10 -15.36 10.23
CA ASP A 44 -1.97 -15.29 11.41
C ASP A 44 -1.22 -15.00 12.71
N THR A 45 0.02 -14.50 12.64
CA THR A 45 0.79 -14.08 13.82
C THR A 45 -0.05 -13.11 14.65
N PRO A 46 -0.25 -13.35 15.95
CA PRO A 46 -1.06 -12.48 16.80
C PRO A 46 -0.49 -11.05 16.91
N PRO A 47 -1.33 -10.03 17.14
CA PRO A 47 -0.90 -8.63 17.26
C PRO A 47 0.25 -8.40 18.23
N GLU A 48 0.22 -9.07 19.38
CA GLU A 48 1.20 -8.93 20.46
C GLU A 48 2.60 -9.45 20.10
N GLN A 49 2.70 -10.25 19.02
CA GLN A 49 3.96 -10.78 18.50
C GLN A 49 4.44 -10.02 17.26
N ARG A 50 3.74 -8.96 16.84
CA ARG A 50 4.08 -8.14 15.68
C ARG A 50 4.91 -6.93 16.08
N PRO A 51 5.76 -6.40 15.17
CA PRO A 51 6.44 -5.14 15.40
C PRO A 51 5.44 -3.99 15.43
N HIS A 52 5.74 -2.96 16.22
CA HIS A 52 4.93 -1.74 16.28
C HIS A 52 4.80 -1.03 14.92
N PHE A 53 5.82 -1.14 14.07
CA PHE A 53 5.83 -0.58 12.73
C PHE A 53 6.39 -1.60 11.75
N MET A 54 5.74 -1.74 10.60
CA MET A 54 6.18 -2.55 9.47
C MET A 54 6.24 -1.67 8.23
N SER A 55 7.35 -1.71 7.47
CA SER A 55 7.35 -1.09 6.14
C SER A 55 6.46 -1.90 5.21
N GLY A 56 5.75 -1.20 4.34
CA GLY A 56 4.83 -1.82 3.41
C GLY A 56 4.49 -0.86 2.30
N GLY A 57 4.08 -1.44 1.17
CA GLY A 57 3.54 -0.73 0.04
C GLY A 57 2.31 -1.47 -0.47
N TRP A 58 1.38 -0.72 -1.03
CA TRP A 58 0.18 -1.25 -1.64
C TRP A 58 -0.09 -0.57 -2.98
N TRP A 59 -0.77 -1.29 -3.86
CA TRP A 59 -1.21 -0.85 -5.16
C TRP A 59 -2.48 -1.66 -5.50
N PRO A 60 -3.53 -1.07 -6.11
CA PRO A 60 -4.77 -1.80 -6.32
C PRO A 60 -4.70 -2.69 -7.57
N ASP A 61 -5.37 -3.83 -7.54
CA ASP A 61 -5.41 -4.81 -8.62
C ASP A 61 -6.14 -4.26 -9.87
N TYR A 62 -7.09 -3.34 -9.66
CA TYR A 62 -7.85 -2.65 -10.71
C TYR A 62 -8.19 -1.22 -10.28
N ASN A 63 -8.60 -0.37 -11.24
CA ASN A 63 -8.83 1.06 -11.00
C ASN A 63 -10.15 1.32 -10.24
N ASP A 64 -10.15 1.02 -8.95
CA ASP A 64 -11.30 1.13 -8.06
C ASP A 64 -10.85 1.52 -6.64
N SER A 65 -11.55 2.48 -6.05
CA SER A 65 -11.18 2.98 -4.71
C SER A 65 -11.52 1.97 -3.62
N TRP A 66 -12.53 1.12 -3.82
CA TRP A 66 -12.83 0.06 -2.86
C TRP A 66 -11.68 -0.95 -2.79
N ASN A 67 -11.19 -1.45 -3.94
CA ASN A 67 -10.05 -2.36 -3.99
C ASN A 67 -8.74 -1.75 -3.48
N GLN A 68 -8.55 -0.43 -3.62
CA GLN A 68 -7.39 0.25 -3.04
C GLN A 68 -7.38 0.18 -1.50
N ILE A 69 -8.55 0.18 -0.85
CA ILE A 69 -8.65 0.39 0.59
C ILE A 69 -9.04 -0.91 1.32
N TYR A 70 -10.02 -1.67 0.81
CA TYR A 70 -10.59 -2.82 1.50
C TYR A 70 -9.57 -3.89 1.94
N PRO A 71 -8.60 -4.33 1.10
CA PRO A 71 -7.67 -5.38 1.48
C PRO A 71 -6.78 -5.01 2.67
N ASN A 72 -6.45 -3.72 2.84
CA ASN A 72 -5.51 -3.26 3.85
C ASN A 72 -6.18 -2.76 5.14
N TYR A 73 -7.47 -2.39 5.09
CA TYR A 73 -8.08 -1.63 6.19
C TYR A 73 -9.44 -2.19 6.66
N HIS A 74 -10.10 -3.09 5.91
CA HIS A 74 -11.31 -3.72 6.42
C HIS A 74 -10.97 -4.75 7.51
N SER A 75 -11.79 -4.86 8.55
CA SER A 75 -11.52 -5.76 9.69
C SER A 75 -11.57 -7.26 9.32
N ASP A 76 -12.29 -7.63 8.26
CA ASP A 76 -12.30 -8.99 7.72
C ASP A 76 -11.00 -9.36 6.98
N SER A 77 -10.18 -8.38 6.62
CA SER A 77 -8.93 -8.57 5.87
C SER A 77 -7.70 -8.80 6.76
N VAL A 78 -7.92 -9.09 8.04
CA VAL A 78 -6.86 -9.28 9.05
C VAL A 78 -6.26 -10.69 8.96
N GLY A 79 -4.94 -10.78 9.21
CA GLY A 79 -4.22 -12.04 9.21
C GLY A 79 -4.14 -12.66 7.82
N SER A 80 -4.32 -13.97 7.70
CA SER A 80 -4.29 -14.68 6.42
C SER A 80 -5.47 -14.39 5.47
N LYS A 81 -6.41 -13.53 5.89
CA LYS A 81 -7.60 -13.18 5.10
C LYS A 81 -7.39 -11.99 4.14
N GLY A 82 -6.31 -11.24 4.30
CA GLY A 82 -6.04 -10.05 3.49
C GLY A 82 -4.71 -9.39 3.84
N SER A 83 -4.53 -8.13 3.43
CA SER A 83 -3.30 -7.37 3.64
C SER A 83 -3.38 -6.38 4.81
N ASN A 84 -4.38 -6.50 5.69
CA ASN A 84 -4.49 -5.69 6.90
C ASN A 84 -3.51 -6.19 7.97
N ALA A 85 -2.23 -5.98 7.70
CA ALA A 85 -1.10 -6.44 8.51
C ALA A 85 -1.01 -5.75 9.88
N MET A 86 -1.65 -4.58 10.02
CA MET A 86 -1.71 -3.75 11.22
C MET A 86 -2.87 -4.09 12.15
N PHE A 87 -3.76 -5.02 11.77
CA PHE A 87 -4.91 -5.42 12.57
C PHE A 87 -5.85 -4.24 12.87
N TYR A 88 -5.93 -3.28 11.94
CA TYR A 88 -6.80 -2.13 12.06
C TYR A 88 -8.27 -2.57 12.06
N ARG A 89 -9.06 -2.00 12.97
CA ARG A 89 -10.50 -2.30 13.10
C ARG A 89 -11.24 -1.03 13.48
N ASN A 90 -12.11 -0.57 12.60
CA ASN A 90 -12.99 0.56 12.86
C ASN A 90 -14.38 0.28 12.26
N PRO A 91 -15.42 0.08 13.10
CA PRO A 91 -16.75 -0.29 12.62
C PRO A 91 -17.37 0.70 11.62
N GLU A 92 -17.03 1.99 11.73
CA GLU A 92 -17.53 3.00 10.80
C GLU A 92 -16.82 2.90 9.44
N VAL A 93 -15.51 2.66 9.43
CA VAL A 93 -14.76 2.39 8.20
C VAL A 93 -15.30 1.13 7.51
N ASP A 94 -15.50 0.04 8.25
CA ASP A 94 -16.08 -1.19 7.72
C ASP A 94 -17.46 -0.94 7.11
N ARG A 95 -18.34 -0.20 7.81
CA ARG A 95 -19.68 0.17 7.32
C ARG A 95 -19.59 0.97 6.03
N LEU A 96 -18.72 1.98 5.97
CA LEU A 96 -18.54 2.82 4.78
C LEU A 96 -17.96 2.03 3.60
N MET A 97 -17.02 1.12 3.83
CA MET A 97 -16.46 0.26 2.78
C MET A 97 -17.49 -0.72 2.23
N ASN A 98 -18.34 -1.29 3.10
CA ASN A 98 -19.44 -2.14 2.67
C ASN A 98 -20.45 -1.38 1.80
N GLN A 99 -20.72 -0.11 2.11
CA GLN A 99 -21.52 0.75 1.23
C GLN A 99 -20.81 1.10 -0.08
N LEU A 100 -19.50 1.37 -0.01
CA LEU A 100 -18.70 1.72 -1.18
C LEU A 100 -18.66 0.57 -2.19
N LYS A 101 -18.64 -0.68 -1.72
CA LYS A 101 -18.68 -1.88 -2.56
C LYS A 101 -19.86 -1.90 -3.52
N ASP A 102 -21.01 -1.40 -3.09
CA ASP A 102 -22.28 -1.44 -3.83
C ASP A 102 -22.64 -0.06 -4.44
N ALA A 103 -21.75 0.94 -4.34
CA ALA A 103 -22.00 2.28 -4.85
C ALA A 103 -22.07 2.28 -6.40
N ALA A 104 -23.10 2.89 -6.96
CA ALA A 104 -23.39 2.81 -8.40
C ALA A 104 -23.03 4.11 -9.16
N THR A 105 -22.86 5.23 -8.45
CA THR A 105 -22.59 6.53 -9.05
C THR A 105 -21.22 7.07 -8.65
N GLU A 106 -20.60 7.86 -9.52
CA GLU A 106 -19.31 8.48 -9.22
C GLU A 106 -19.39 9.39 -7.98
N ASP A 107 -20.50 10.11 -7.80
CA ASP A 107 -20.71 10.99 -6.65
C ASP A 107 -20.79 10.21 -5.34
N GLU A 108 -21.48 9.06 -5.33
CA GLU A 108 -21.51 8.17 -4.17
C GLU A 108 -20.13 7.60 -3.86
N ILE A 109 -19.43 7.09 -4.88
CA ILE A 109 -18.06 6.55 -4.75
C ILE A 109 -17.14 7.63 -4.17
N ARG A 110 -17.16 8.84 -4.72
CA ARG A 110 -16.32 9.97 -4.28
C ARG A 110 -16.63 10.37 -2.85
N ARG A 111 -17.91 10.49 -2.49
CA ARG A 111 -18.34 10.86 -1.13
C ARG A 111 -17.92 9.81 -0.10
N LEU A 112 -18.20 8.53 -0.36
CA LEU A 112 -17.87 7.43 0.55
C LEU A 112 -16.35 7.26 0.69
N THR A 113 -15.63 7.27 -0.44
CA THR A 113 -14.16 7.21 -0.44
C THR A 113 -13.56 8.38 0.35
N GLY A 114 -14.07 9.59 0.16
CA GLY A 114 -13.59 10.77 0.89
C GLY A 114 -13.78 10.67 2.41
N GLN A 115 -14.91 10.12 2.86
CA GLN A 115 -15.17 9.86 4.29
C GLN A 115 -14.19 8.82 4.85
N ILE A 116 -14.00 7.71 4.14
CA ILE A 116 -13.06 6.65 4.55
C ILE A 116 -11.64 7.19 4.63
N VAL A 117 -11.16 7.88 3.59
CA VAL A 117 -9.81 8.44 3.56
C VAL A 117 -9.59 9.44 4.68
N LYS A 118 -10.57 10.32 4.97
CA LYS A 118 -10.48 11.26 6.10
C LYS A 118 -10.26 10.53 7.42
N ILE A 119 -11.00 9.45 7.67
CA ILE A 119 -10.84 8.65 8.88
C ILE A 119 -9.45 8.03 8.91
N LEU A 120 -9.07 7.32 7.85
CA LEU A 120 -7.80 6.59 7.77
C LEU A 120 -6.54 7.46 7.80
N THR A 121 -6.64 8.76 7.51
CA THR A 121 -5.49 9.68 7.49
C THR A 121 -5.49 10.71 8.62
N TRP A 122 -6.65 11.06 9.17
CA TRP A 122 -6.76 12.18 10.13
C TRP A 122 -7.47 11.81 11.42
N ASP A 123 -8.66 11.21 11.34
CA ASP A 123 -9.49 11.03 12.54
C ASP A 123 -9.05 9.79 13.35
N ASP A 124 -8.67 8.72 12.67
CA ASP A 124 -8.18 7.46 13.26
C ASP A 124 -7.13 6.80 12.32
N PRO A 125 -5.89 7.33 12.29
CA PRO A 125 -4.91 6.95 11.29
C PRO A 125 -4.50 5.48 11.38
N ALA A 126 -4.80 4.71 10.33
CA ALA A 126 -4.47 3.28 10.27
C ALA A 126 -3.00 3.01 9.88
N ALA A 127 -2.35 3.99 9.25
CA ALA A 127 -0.97 3.90 8.80
C ALA A 127 -0.34 5.31 8.66
N ILE A 128 0.99 5.35 8.60
CA ILE A 128 1.74 6.56 8.26
C ILE A 128 2.02 6.53 6.75
N PHE A 129 1.30 7.34 5.98
CA PHE A 129 1.50 7.47 4.54
C PHE A 129 2.61 8.50 4.26
N TYR A 130 3.75 8.05 3.72
CA TYR A 130 4.92 8.93 3.55
C TYR A 130 5.36 9.16 2.09
N ALA A 131 4.91 8.32 1.15
CA ALA A 131 5.31 8.46 -0.25
C ALA A 131 4.32 7.79 -1.22
N GLN A 132 4.32 8.26 -2.45
CA GLN A 132 3.76 7.56 -3.62
C GLN A 132 4.88 7.34 -4.62
N ILE A 133 5.03 6.11 -5.11
CA ILE A 133 6.08 5.74 -6.05
C ILE A 133 5.83 6.45 -7.39
N LYS A 134 6.85 7.17 -7.87
CA LYS A 134 6.90 7.67 -9.24
C LYS A 134 7.79 6.76 -10.05
N LYS A 135 7.27 6.24 -11.16
CA LYS A 135 8.03 5.35 -12.05
C LYS A 135 8.08 5.91 -13.47
N ALA A 136 9.28 5.95 -14.02
CA ALA A 136 9.50 6.31 -15.42
C ALA A 136 9.73 5.03 -16.24
N ALA A 137 9.05 4.92 -17.38
CA ALA A 137 9.37 3.94 -18.40
C ALA A 137 10.27 4.61 -19.44
N VAL A 138 11.46 4.05 -19.66
CA VAL A 138 12.41 4.55 -20.68
C VAL A 138 12.45 3.54 -21.82
N LEU A 139 12.18 4.01 -23.02
CA LEU A 139 12.14 3.18 -24.23
C LEU A 139 13.16 3.69 -25.25
N GLN A 140 13.64 2.80 -26.11
CA GLN A 140 14.41 3.20 -27.29
C GLN A 140 13.54 4.04 -28.22
N LYS A 141 14.15 4.99 -28.94
CA LYS A 141 13.45 5.96 -29.80
C LYS A 141 12.66 5.32 -30.95
N ASP A 142 12.95 4.07 -31.29
CA ASP A 142 12.35 3.28 -32.37
C ASP A 142 11.26 2.32 -31.87
N ILE A 143 10.99 2.27 -30.55
CA ILE A 143 9.91 1.47 -29.99
C ILE A 143 8.58 2.22 -30.11
N ARG A 144 7.56 1.50 -30.55
CA ARG A 144 6.19 1.99 -30.73
C ARG A 144 5.21 1.06 -30.02
N GLY A 145 3.97 1.52 -29.86
CA GLY A 145 2.86 0.73 -29.33
C GLY A 145 2.84 0.54 -27.82
N PHE A 146 3.81 1.08 -27.07
CA PHE A 146 3.75 1.11 -25.61
C PHE A 146 2.63 2.03 -25.13
N VAL A 147 1.75 1.49 -24.28
CA VAL A 147 0.71 2.26 -23.59
C VAL A 147 0.96 2.12 -22.09
N PRO A 148 1.27 3.20 -21.36
CA PRO A 148 1.51 3.11 -19.93
C PRO A 148 0.23 2.69 -19.21
N ASN A 149 0.36 1.73 -18.30
CA ASN A 149 -0.72 1.31 -17.43
C ASN A 149 -0.37 1.68 -15.98
N PRO A 150 -1.08 2.66 -15.36
CA PRO A 150 -0.78 3.12 -14.01
C PRO A 150 -1.14 2.10 -12.93
N ILE A 151 -1.96 1.10 -13.28
CA ILE A 151 -2.20 -0.07 -12.44
C ILE A 151 -0.99 -1.00 -12.64
N TYR A 152 -0.77 -1.53 -13.84
CA TYR A 152 0.33 -2.47 -14.08
C TYR A 152 1.68 -1.81 -14.42
N ILE A 153 2.28 -1.08 -13.46
CA ILE A 153 3.50 -0.25 -13.67
C ILE A 153 4.77 -1.04 -14.06
N ASN A 154 4.75 -2.36 -13.92
CA ASN A 154 5.83 -3.28 -14.28
C ASN A 154 5.50 -4.15 -15.51
N SER A 155 4.32 -3.98 -16.09
CA SER A 155 3.88 -4.78 -17.22
C SER A 155 4.02 -4.01 -18.51
N TYR A 156 4.39 -4.75 -19.55
CA TYR A 156 4.54 -4.24 -20.90
C TYR A 156 3.55 -4.96 -21.80
N ASN A 157 2.83 -4.20 -22.61
CA ASN A 157 1.88 -4.73 -23.60
C ASN A 157 2.64 -5.27 -24.83
N PHE A 158 3.51 -6.27 -24.63
CA PHE A 158 4.43 -6.78 -25.66
C PHE A 158 3.75 -7.17 -26.96
N TRP A 159 2.51 -7.68 -26.91
CA TRP A 159 1.73 -8.03 -28.10
C TRP A 159 1.43 -6.83 -29.01
N ALA A 160 1.38 -5.62 -28.45
CA ALA A 160 1.11 -4.38 -29.17
C ALA A 160 2.37 -3.55 -29.40
N MET A 161 3.52 -3.96 -28.83
CA MET A 161 4.77 -3.23 -28.98
C MET A 161 5.54 -3.75 -30.19
N TRP A 162 6.13 -2.85 -30.96
CA TRP A 162 7.02 -3.20 -32.07
C TRP A 162 8.17 -2.21 -32.18
N ARG A 163 9.18 -2.59 -32.96
CA ARG A 163 10.27 -1.71 -33.37
C ARG A 163 9.99 -1.21 -34.78
N GLU A 164 9.99 0.09 -34.96
CA GLU A 164 9.91 0.73 -36.28
C GLU A 164 11.24 0.51 -37.00
N ALA A 165 11.19 -0.03 -38.23
CA ALA A 165 12.37 -0.15 -39.07
C ALA A 165 12.86 1.26 -39.45
N MET A 166 14.19 1.43 -39.46
CA MET A 166 14.84 2.71 -39.81
C MET A 166 14.55 3.15 -41.23
#